data_AF-A0A7W4AZV3-F1
#
_entry.id   AF-A0A7W4AZV3-F1
#
_cell.length_a   1.000
_cell.length_b   1.000
_cell.length_c   1.000
_cell.angle_alpha   90.00
_cell.angle_beta   90.00
_cell.angle_gamma   90.00
#
_symmetry.space_group_name_H-M   'P 1'
#
loop_
_entity.id
_entity.type
_entity.pdbx_description
1 polymer ?
#
loop_
_entity_poly.entity_id
_entity_poly.type
_entity_poly.pdbx_seq_one_letter_code
_entity_poly.pdbx_strand_id
1 'polypeptide(L)'
;MIQLKAVKMTYAQSRDGQIVSIANVHTGLECDCICIGCHGRLSAVNQWHFSHHQEIDEANCQWTGESELHFKVKEYLEKHKQITVPIGFSNPSLFAIKFDEVLLEKSLRSIKRIPDITCYSSGERIIVEIKVTREVDKKKIADYKKVNASVIEFDFSDVVLFSDVVSEVDIENYLKMHNGNWLSVAPVGEVAELFQAHERSITKSLIQGVLCPSPRNEP
;
A
#
# COMPACT_ATOMS: atom_id res chain seq x y z
N MET A 1 1.34 10.83 20.17
CA MET A 1 1.81 9.69 19.36
C MET A 1 1.19 8.44 19.94
N ILE A 2 0.43 7.71 19.13
CA ILE A 2 -0.26 6.49 19.52
C ILE A 2 0.57 5.29 19.02
N GLN A 3 0.77 4.30 19.89
CA GLN A 3 1.41 3.04 19.46
C GLN A 3 0.44 2.26 18.57
N LEU A 4 0.93 1.51 17.57
CA LEU A 4 0.09 0.64 16.72
C LEU A 4 -0.80 -0.34 17.52
N LYS A 5 -0.40 -0.70 18.74
CA LYS A 5 -1.20 -1.54 19.65
C LYS A 5 -2.46 -0.88 20.17
N ALA A 6 -2.54 0.45 20.18
CA ALA A 6 -3.68 1.21 20.66
C ALA A 6 -4.59 1.70 19.52
N VAL A 7 -4.29 1.32 18.28
CA VAL A 7 -5.15 1.60 17.13
C VAL A 7 -6.42 0.77 17.21
N LYS A 8 -7.55 1.45 17.06
CA LYS A 8 -8.90 0.88 17.09
C LYS A 8 -9.29 0.30 15.74
N MET A 9 -10.09 -0.74 15.79
CA MET A 9 -10.64 -1.46 14.64
C MET A 9 -11.75 -0.65 13.98
N THR A 10 -11.62 -0.34 12.69
CA THR A 10 -12.69 0.31 11.90
C THR A 10 -13.25 -0.55 10.79
N TYR A 11 -12.78 -1.80 10.65
CA TYR A 11 -13.30 -2.76 9.70
C TYR A 11 -13.80 -4.03 10.37
N ALA A 12 -14.79 -4.65 9.75
CA ALA A 12 -15.36 -5.91 10.18
C ALA A 12 -15.83 -6.71 8.96
N GLN A 13 -16.25 -7.96 9.20
CA GLN A 13 -16.96 -8.75 8.20
C GLN A 13 -18.46 -8.73 8.54
N SER A 14 -19.28 -8.41 7.55
CA SER A 14 -20.75 -8.51 7.62
C SER A 14 -21.21 -9.97 7.55
N ARG A 15 -22.47 -10.23 7.88
CA ARG A 15 -23.10 -11.56 7.78
C ARG A 15 -23.01 -12.19 6.38
N ASP A 16 -23.00 -11.38 5.33
CA ASP A 16 -22.88 -11.84 3.95
C ASP A 16 -21.42 -12.11 3.53
N GLY A 17 -20.49 -12.04 4.47
CA GLY A 17 -19.07 -12.29 4.25
C GLY A 17 -18.29 -11.12 3.66
N GLN A 18 -18.95 -9.98 3.42
CA GLN A 18 -18.31 -8.78 2.87
C GLN A 18 -17.56 -8.01 3.95
N ILE A 19 -16.39 -7.48 3.61
CA ILE A 19 -15.66 -6.54 4.46
C ILE A 19 -16.39 -5.20 4.45
N VAL A 20 -16.65 -4.65 5.63
CA VAL A 20 -17.38 -3.39 5.82
C VAL A 20 -16.60 -2.45 6.74
N SER A 21 -16.69 -1.16 6.46
CA SER A 21 -16.15 -0.08 7.30
C SER A 21 -17.18 0.35 8.34
N ILE A 22 -16.72 0.76 9.52
CA ILE A 22 -17.54 1.24 10.64
C ILE A 22 -18.46 2.40 10.24
N ALA A 23 -18.07 3.20 9.25
CA ALA A 23 -18.85 4.30 8.72
C ALA A 23 -20.13 3.84 7.98
N ASN A 24 -20.17 2.58 7.53
CA ASN A 24 -21.20 2.05 6.64
C ASN A 24 -22.09 0.98 7.32
N VAL A 25 -22.14 0.94 8.65
CA VAL A 25 -22.93 -0.04 9.42
C VAL A 25 -23.85 0.63 10.43
N HIS A 26 -24.89 -0.08 10.85
CA HIS A 26 -25.74 0.31 11.98
C HIS A 26 -24.94 0.35 13.29
N THR A 27 -25.36 1.18 14.25
CA THR A 27 -24.70 1.28 15.55
C THR A 27 -25.00 0.08 16.45
N GLY A 28 -24.12 -0.15 17.44
CA GLY A 28 -24.29 -1.21 18.42
C GLY A 28 -24.24 -2.61 17.81
N LEU A 29 -25.01 -3.52 18.41
CA LEU A 29 -25.09 -4.93 17.99
C LEU A 29 -25.95 -5.15 16.74
N GLU A 30 -26.67 -4.12 16.29
CA GLU A 30 -27.48 -4.15 15.07
C GLU A 30 -26.61 -4.14 13.80
N CYS A 31 -25.31 -3.83 13.90
CA CYS A 31 -24.37 -3.98 12.78
C CYS A 31 -24.27 -5.42 12.27
N ASP A 32 -24.60 -6.41 13.11
CA ASP A 32 -24.49 -7.86 12.83
C ASP A 32 -23.11 -8.24 12.23
N CYS A 33 -22.06 -7.57 12.70
CA CYS A 33 -20.70 -7.72 12.23
C CYS A 33 -19.90 -8.70 13.11
N ILE A 34 -18.94 -9.38 12.49
CA ILE A 34 -17.99 -10.27 13.14
C ILE A 34 -16.55 -9.78 12.92
N CYS A 35 -15.68 -10.06 13.89
CA CYS A 35 -14.27 -9.72 13.79
C CYS A 35 -13.58 -10.59 12.74
N ILE A 36 -12.78 -9.99 11.87
CA ILE A 36 -11.98 -10.70 10.88
C ILE A 36 -10.86 -11.52 11.54
N GLY A 37 -10.35 -11.06 12.70
CA GLY A 37 -9.24 -11.69 13.41
C GLY A 37 -9.61 -12.90 14.27
N CYS A 38 -10.76 -12.87 14.96
CA CYS A 38 -11.19 -13.97 15.84
C CYS A 38 -12.58 -14.54 15.55
N HIS A 39 -13.32 -13.98 14.59
CA HIS A 39 -14.72 -14.33 14.30
C HIS A 39 -15.71 -14.08 15.44
N GLY A 40 -15.28 -13.42 16.52
CA GLY A 40 -16.13 -12.97 17.62
C GLY A 40 -17.12 -11.88 17.18
N ARG A 41 -18.24 -11.78 17.90
CA ARG A 41 -19.29 -10.79 17.57
C ARG A 41 -18.82 -9.39 17.93
N LEU A 42 -19.09 -8.43 17.05
CA LEU A 42 -18.73 -7.02 17.25
C LEU A 42 -19.95 -6.15 17.57
N SER A 43 -19.67 -5.03 18.23
CA SER A 43 -20.58 -3.91 18.44
C SER A 43 -19.97 -2.65 17.82
N ALA A 44 -20.74 -1.93 17.01
CA ALA A 44 -20.32 -0.67 16.40
C ALA A 44 -20.47 0.50 17.40
N VAL A 45 -19.36 0.98 17.95
CA VAL A 45 -19.34 2.04 18.98
C VAL A 45 -19.40 3.40 18.31
N ASN A 46 -20.58 4.05 18.35
CA ASN A 46 -20.84 5.39 17.81
C ASN A 46 -20.42 5.60 16.34
N GLN A 47 -20.36 4.53 15.54
CA GLN A 47 -19.78 4.53 14.18
C GLN A 47 -18.33 5.03 14.11
N TRP A 48 -17.58 4.97 15.21
CA TRP A 48 -16.18 5.39 15.24
C TRP A 48 -15.22 4.21 15.21
N HIS A 49 -15.56 3.14 15.92
CA HIS A 49 -14.80 1.90 15.91
C HIS A 49 -15.70 0.71 16.28
N PHE A 50 -15.20 -0.49 16.03
CA PHE A 50 -15.77 -1.72 16.53
C PHE A 50 -15.14 -2.12 17.87
N SER A 51 -15.93 -2.73 18.73
CA SER A 51 -15.48 -3.40 19.95
C SER A 51 -16.05 -4.81 20.00
N HIS A 52 -15.30 -5.74 20.58
CA HIS A 52 -15.82 -7.07 20.83
C HIS A 52 -16.99 -7.00 21.81
N HIS A 53 -18.05 -7.76 21.53
CA HIS A 53 -19.19 -7.83 22.43
C HIS A 53 -18.85 -8.61 23.71
N GLN A 54 -17.96 -9.61 23.62
CA GLN A 54 -17.50 -10.42 24.73
C GLN A 54 -16.01 -10.23 25.00
N GLU A 55 -15.63 -10.14 26.27
CA GLU A 55 -14.23 -9.97 26.70
C GLU A 55 -13.33 -11.15 26.27
N ILE A 56 -13.90 -12.37 26.19
CA ILE A 56 -13.17 -13.57 25.76
C ILE A 56 -12.71 -13.47 24.30
N ASP A 57 -13.50 -12.83 23.45
CA ASP A 57 -13.16 -12.62 22.04
C ASP A 57 -12.05 -11.58 21.91
N GLU A 58 -12.11 -10.52 22.72
CA GLU A 58 -11.07 -9.48 22.79
C GLU A 58 -9.72 -10.05 23.23
N ALA A 59 -9.72 -10.85 24.29
CA ALA A 59 -8.50 -11.46 24.84
C ALA A 59 -7.79 -12.40 23.86
N ASN A 60 -8.53 -13.01 22.92
CA ASN A 60 -7.98 -13.96 21.94
C ASN A 60 -7.85 -13.36 20.53
N CYS A 61 -8.16 -12.07 20.36
CA CYS A 61 -8.19 -11.45 19.04
C CYS A 61 -6.78 -11.24 18.46
N GLN A 62 -6.64 -11.58 17.17
CA GLN A 62 -5.40 -11.37 16.41
C GLN A 62 -5.43 -10.08 15.59
N TRP A 63 -6.51 -9.29 15.67
CA TRP A 63 -6.58 -7.97 15.04
C TRP A 63 -5.59 -7.02 15.70
N THR A 64 -4.79 -6.33 14.90
CA THR A 64 -3.81 -5.35 15.38
C THR A 64 -3.86 -4.07 14.54
N GLY A 65 -3.14 -3.03 14.97
CA GLY A 65 -2.97 -1.83 14.16
C GLY A 65 -2.33 -2.08 12.78
N GLU A 66 -1.56 -3.16 12.62
CA GLU A 66 -1.06 -3.58 11.31
C GLU A 66 -2.22 -3.99 10.38
N SER A 67 -3.17 -4.79 10.90
CA SER A 67 -4.38 -5.14 10.15
C SER A 67 -5.16 -3.88 9.75
N GLU A 68 -5.38 -2.97 10.70
CA GLU A 68 -6.08 -1.70 10.44
C GLU A 68 -5.40 -0.87 9.35
N LEU A 69 -4.07 -0.73 9.41
CA LEU A 69 -3.29 -0.01 8.39
C LEU A 69 -3.44 -0.63 7.02
N HIS A 70 -3.31 -1.96 6.89
CA HIS A 70 -3.48 -2.64 5.60
C HIS A 70 -4.84 -2.31 5.00
N PHE A 71 -5.92 -2.40 5.78
CA PHE A 71 -7.26 -2.07 5.29
C PHE A 71 -7.39 -0.60 4.90
N LYS A 72 -6.85 0.35 5.68
CA LYS A 72 -6.89 1.78 5.33
C LYS A 72 -6.11 2.13 4.09
N VAL A 73 -4.92 1.58 3.89
CA VAL A 73 -4.13 1.83 2.68
C VAL A 73 -4.81 1.20 1.45
N LYS A 74 -5.39 0.00 1.60
CA LYS A 74 -6.18 -0.67 0.56
C LYS A 74 -7.40 0.16 0.15
N GLU A 75 -8.21 0.59 1.12
CA GLU A 75 -9.38 1.47 0.92
C GLU A 75 -8.96 2.78 0.22
N TYR A 76 -7.88 3.41 0.67
CA TYR A 76 -7.35 4.64 0.07
C TYR A 76 -7.00 4.45 -1.41
N LEU A 77 -6.24 3.41 -1.75
CA LEU A 77 -5.80 3.20 -3.13
C LEU A 77 -6.94 2.77 -4.06
N GLU A 78 -7.90 1.97 -3.58
CA GLU A 78 -9.10 1.63 -4.34
C GLU A 78 -9.96 2.86 -4.64
N LYS A 79 -10.11 3.76 -3.66
CA LYS A 79 -10.88 5.00 -3.78
C LYS A 79 -10.23 6.01 -4.72
N HIS A 80 -8.93 6.27 -4.56
CA HIS A 80 -8.22 7.34 -5.29
C HIS A 80 -7.69 6.91 -6.64
N LYS A 81 -7.43 5.61 -6.83
CA LYS A 81 -6.89 5.03 -8.08
C LYS A 81 -5.68 5.78 -8.64
N GLN A 82 -4.84 6.30 -7.75
CA GLN A 82 -3.64 7.02 -8.13
C GLN A 82 -2.60 6.86 -7.02
N ILE A 83 -1.32 6.81 -7.41
CA ILE A 83 -0.21 6.81 -6.46
C ILE A 83 0.99 7.55 -7.04
N THR A 84 1.74 8.22 -6.18
CA THR A 84 3.01 8.84 -6.54
C THR A 84 4.15 7.88 -6.23
N VAL A 85 5.05 7.68 -7.20
CA VAL A 85 6.16 6.73 -7.12
C VAL A 85 7.45 7.37 -7.59
N PRO A 86 8.61 6.94 -7.06
CA PRO A 86 9.90 7.36 -7.60
C PRO A 86 10.19 6.62 -8.90
N ILE A 87 10.62 7.33 -9.94
CA ILE A 87 11.08 6.76 -11.22
C ILE A 87 12.58 7.01 -11.34
N GLY A 88 13.32 5.93 -11.60
CA GLY A 88 14.77 5.93 -11.70
C GLY A 88 15.46 5.25 -10.53
N PHE A 89 16.66 4.75 -10.79
CA PHE A 89 17.61 4.27 -9.78
C PHE A 89 18.56 5.39 -9.36
N SER A 90 18.96 6.22 -10.32
CA SER A 90 19.86 7.34 -10.11
C SER A 90 19.04 8.61 -9.93
N ASN A 91 19.15 9.32 -8.80
CA ASN A 91 18.43 10.58 -8.54
C ASN A 91 16.94 10.54 -9.00
N PRO A 92 16.11 9.67 -8.39
CA PRO A 92 14.77 9.41 -8.88
C PRO A 92 13.89 10.65 -8.90
N SER A 93 13.01 10.74 -9.89
CA SER A 93 11.97 11.77 -10.00
C SER A 93 10.61 11.23 -9.59
N LEU A 94 9.77 12.06 -8.96
CA LEU A 94 8.43 11.63 -8.57
C LEU A 94 7.48 11.68 -9.76
N PHE A 95 6.72 10.60 -9.95
CA PHE A 95 5.73 10.47 -11.00
C PHE A 95 4.41 9.96 -10.43
N ALA A 96 3.30 10.54 -10.86
CA ALA A 96 1.97 10.11 -10.45
C ALA A 96 1.41 9.11 -11.48
N ILE A 97 1.20 7.86 -11.06
CA ILE A 97 0.56 6.84 -11.88
C ILE A 97 -0.94 6.83 -11.54
N LYS A 98 -1.78 6.94 -12.57
CA LYS A 98 -3.24 6.74 -12.46
C LYS A 98 -3.59 5.31 -12.84
N PHE A 99 -4.55 4.72 -12.15
CA PHE A 99 -4.97 3.35 -12.35
C PHE A 99 -6.35 3.29 -12.99
N ASP A 100 -6.47 2.45 -14.02
CA ASP A 100 -7.75 2.11 -14.63
C ASP A 100 -8.55 1.21 -13.67
N GLU A 101 -7.85 0.29 -13.01
CA GLU A 101 -8.41 -0.71 -12.12
C GLU A 101 -7.51 -0.93 -10.90
N VAL A 102 -8.13 -1.09 -9.73
CA VAL A 102 -7.47 -1.44 -8.47
C VAL A 102 -8.23 -2.62 -7.88
N LEU A 103 -7.52 -3.72 -7.63
CA LEU A 103 -8.07 -4.97 -7.12
C LEU A 103 -7.43 -5.30 -5.78
N LEU A 104 -8.24 -5.30 -4.72
CA LEU A 104 -7.82 -5.65 -3.36
C LEU A 104 -7.86 -7.15 -3.14
N GLU A 105 -6.76 -7.72 -2.64
CA GLU A 105 -6.65 -9.13 -2.20
C GLU A 105 -7.19 -10.17 -3.20
N LYS A 106 -7.10 -9.88 -4.51
CA LYS A 106 -7.52 -10.81 -5.56
C LYS A 106 -6.41 -11.79 -5.90
N SER A 107 -6.76 -13.08 -5.94
CA SER A 107 -5.81 -14.14 -6.26
C SER A 107 -5.33 -14.07 -7.72
N LEU A 108 -4.01 -14.00 -7.88
CA LEU A 108 -3.31 -14.26 -9.13
C LEU A 108 -3.16 -15.76 -9.33
N ARG A 109 -4.22 -16.39 -9.86
CA ARG A 109 -4.38 -17.85 -9.94
C ARG A 109 -3.20 -18.58 -10.60
N SER A 110 -2.57 -17.97 -11.61
CA SER A 110 -1.43 -18.54 -12.34
C SER A 110 -0.20 -18.76 -11.47
N ILE A 111 -0.03 -17.97 -10.41
CA ILE A 111 1.11 -18.06 -9.47
C ILE A 111 0.69 -18.42 -8.04
N LYS A 112 -0.62 -18.62 -7.81
CA LYS A 112 -1.20 -18.93 -6.50
C LYS A 112 -0.78 -17.95 -5.41
N ARG A 113 -0.80 -16.65 -5.74
CA ARG A 113 -0.50 -15.55 -4.79
C ARG A 113 -1.69 -14.62 -4.65
N ILE A 114 -1.78 -13.99 -3.48
CA ILE A 114 -2.72 -12.92 -3.18
C ILE A 114 -1.85 -11.73 -2.77
N PRO A 115 -1.65 -10.76 -3.67
CA PRO A 115 -1.03 -9.48 -3.32
C PRO A 115 -1.98 -8.67 -2.44
N ASP A 116 -1.44 -7.72 -1.68
CA ASP A 116 -2.27 -6.74 -0.98
C ASP A 116 -3.17 -5.99 -1.99
N ILE A 117 -2.55 -5.47 -3.05
CA ILE A 117 -3.21 -4.67 -4.07
C ILE A 117 -2.61 -5.00 -5.45
N THR A 118 -3.47 -5.22 -6.44
CA THR A 118 -3.10 -5.29 -7.85
C THR A 118 -3.73 -4.11 -8.59
N CYS A 119 -2.89 -3.24 -9.15
CA CYS A 119 -3.31 -2.12 -9.97
C CYS A 119 -3.04 -2.38 -11.44
N TYR A 120 -3.87 -1.78 -12.30
CA TYR A 120 -3.65 -1.74 -13.74
C TYR A 120 -3.61 -0.31 -14.26
N SER A 121 -2.63 0.00 -15.11
CA SER A 121 -2.50 1.29 -15.81
C SER A 121 -2.11 1.01 -17.26
N SER A 122 -2.94 1.42 -18.22
CA SER A 122 -2.65 1.22 -19.65
C SER A 122 -2.38 -0.25 -20.01
N GLY A 123 -3.00 -1.19 -19.28
CA GLY A 123 -2.78 -2.64 -19.40
C GLY A 123 -1.53 -3.17 -18.70
N GLU A 124 -0.65 -2.32 -18.15
CA GLU A 124 0.46 -2.74 -17.29
C GLU A 124 -0.07 -3.12 -15.91
N ARG A 125 0.48 -4.20 -15.34
CA ARG A 125 0.16 -4.67 -13.99
C ARG A 125 1.20 -4.18 -12.99
N ILE A 126 0.74 -3.52 -11.95
CA ILE A 126 1.57 -3.05 -10.84
C ILE A 126 1.06 -3.70 -9.55
N ILE A 127 1.93 -4.40 -8.86
CA ILE A 127 1.67 -4.96 -7.54
C ILE A 127 2.15 -3.98 -6.49
N VAL A 128 1.26 -3.61 -5.58
CA VAL A 128 1.57 -2.78 -4.41
C VAL A 128 1.47 -3.67 -3.18
N GLU A 129 2.58 -3.80 -2.46
CA GLU A 129 2.64 -4.49 -1.16
C GLU A 129 2.82 -3.45 -0.05
N ILE A 130 2.19 -3.71 1.09
CA ILE A 130 2.28 -2.84 2.26
C ILE A 130 3.16 -3.55 3.28
N LYS A 131 4.25 -2.89 3.69
CA LYS A 131 5.12 -3.38 4.75
C LYS A 131 4.79 -2.63 6.04
N VAL A 132 4.38 -3.36 7.08
CA VAL A 132 4.32 -2.81 8.44
C VAL A 132 5.36 -3.49 9.31
N THR A 133 5.36 -4.82 9.36
CA THR A 133 6.37 -5.59 10.13
C THR A 133 7.30 -6.43 9.27
N ARG A 134 6.82 -6.90 8.11
CA ARG A 134 7.56 -7.83 7.25
C ARG A 134 7.70 -7.27 5.85
N GLU A 135 8.94 -7.30 5.36
CA GLU A 135 9.24 -7.01 3.97
C GLU A 135 8.79 -8.15 3.05
N VAL A 136 8.58 -7.80 1.78
CA VAL A 136 8.28 -8.76 0.71
C VAL A 136 9.52 -9.60 0.43
N ASP A 137 9.37 -10.92 0.59
CA ASP A 137 10.46 -11.85 0.33
C ASP A 137 10.80 -12.01 -1.17
N LYS A 138 12.02 -12.49 -1.45
CA LYS A 138 12.51 -12.73 -2.82
C LYS A 138 11.63 -13.71 -3.61
N LYS A 139 10.95 -14.64 -2.95
CA LYS A 139 10.08 -15.64 -3.60
C LYS A 139 8.80 -14.98 -4.11
N LYS A 140 8.17 -14.09 -3.34
CA LYS A 140 7.04 -13.26 -3.78
C LYS A 140 7.43 -12.44 -5.01
N ILE A 141 8.55 -11.73 -4.94
CA ILE A 141 9.06 -10.92 -6.07
C ILE A 141 9.25 -11.78 -7.32
N ALA A 142 9.88 -12.96 -7.17
CA ALA A 142 10.08 -13.89 -8.28
C ALA A 142 8.76 -14.43 -8.86
N ASP A 143 7.74 -14.67 -8.03
CA ASP A 143 6.43 -15.10 -8.48
C ASP A 143 5.71 -13.97 -9.25
N TYR A 144 5.76 -12.73 -8.77
CA TYR A 144 5.16 -11.57 -9.45
C TYR A 144 5.82 -11.27 -10.80
N LYS A 145 7.14 -11.46 -10.93
CA LYS A 145 7.84 -11.35 -12.21
C LYS A 145 7.29 -12.30 -13.29
N LYS A 146 6.84 -13.51 -12.91
CA LYS A 146 6.29 -14.51 -13.86
C LYS A 146 4.99 -14.04 -14.53
N VAL A 147 4.31 -13.06 -13.95
CA VAL A 147 3.06 -12.48 -14.51
C VAL A 147 3.29 -11.06 -15.05
N ASN A 148 4.55 -10.72 -15.39
CA ASN A 148 4.95 -9.43 -15.94
C ASN A 148 4.46 -8.24 -15.11
N ALA A 149 4.57 -8.35 -13.78
CA ALA A 149 4.19 -7.28 -12.87
C ALA A 149 5.41 -6.47 -12.43
N SER A 150 5.28 -5.14 -12.47
CA SER A 150 6.11 -4.24 -11.67
C SER A 150 5.67 -4.39 -10.20
N VAL A 151 6.61 -4.34 -9.25
CA VAL A 151 6.36 -4.58 -7.83
C VAL A 151 6.94 -3.43 -7.03
N ILE A 152 6.09 -2.75 -6.28
CA ILE A 152 6.45 -1.67 -5.38
C ILE A 152 5.99 -1.99 -3.95
N GLU A 153 6.83 -1.68 -2.97
CA GLU A 153 6.52 -1.82 -1.55
C GLU A 153 6.45 -0.44 -0.90
N PHE A 154 5.41 -0.17 -0.12
CA PHE A 154 5.33 1.02 0.73
C PHE A 154 5.57 0.61 2.18
N ASP A 155 6.58 1.22 2.78
CA ASP A 155 6.97 0.94 4.15
C ASP A 155 6.24 1.87 5.13
N PHE A 156 5.35 1.29 5.92
CA PHE A 156 4.56 1.91 7.00
C PHE A 156 5.11 1.54 8.39
N SER A 157 6.29 0.93 8.50
CA SER A 157 6.85 0.45 9.77
C SER A 157 7.16 1.57 10.77
N ASP A 158 7.40 2.81 10.30
CA ASP A 158 7.67 3.99 11.09
C ASP A 158 6.51 5.00 11.14
N VAL A 159 5.30 4.58 10.74
CA VAL A 159 4.13 5.46 10.77
C VAL A 159 3.83 5.99 12.18
N VAL A 160 3.63 7.30 12.29
CA VAL A 160 3.27 7.99 13.54
C VAL A 160 1.83 8.45 13.46
N LEU A 161 0.98 7.90 14.33
CA LEU A 161 -0.43 8.26 14.42
C LEU A 161 -0.69 9.22 15.60
N PHE A 162 -1.57 10.19 15.38
CA PHE A 162 -1.98 11.17 16.40
C PHE A 162 -3.34 10.84 17.04
N SER A 163 -4.11 9.97 16.40
CA SER A 163 -5.37 9.42 16.91
C SER A 163 -5.28 7.91 17.07
N ASP A 164 -6.21 7.33 17.83
CA ASP A 164 -6.42 5.88 17.92
C ASP A 164 -7.21 5.34 16.72
N VAL A 165 -7.71 6.18 15.82
CA VAL A 165 -8.29 5.78 14.54
C VAL A 165 -7.43 6.29 13.40
N VAL A 166 -7.08 5.40 12.47
CA VAL A 166 -6.32 5.76 11.25
C VAL A 166 -7.28 6.46 10.27
N SER A 167 -7.00 7.72 9.96
CA SER A 167 -7.79 8.50 9.01
C SER A 167 -7.22 8.42 7.59
N GLU A 168 -8.05 8.77 6.61
CA GLU A 168 -7.61 8.91 5.21
C GLU A 168 -6.49 9.94 5.05
N VAL A 169 -6.53 11.02 5.84
CA VAL A 169 -5.53 12.09 5.85
C VAL A 169 -4.18 11.59 6.37
N ASP A 170 -4.18 10.66 7.35
CA ASP A 170 -2.95 10.04 7.83
C ASP A 170 -2.27 9.26 6.69
N ILE A 171 -3.04 8.47 5.93
CA ILE A 171 -2.53 7.69 4.79
C ILE A 171 -2.04 8.61 3.67
N GLU A 172 -2.81 9.64 3.32
CA GLU A 172 -2.45 10.60 2.27
C GLU A 172 -1.14 11.33 2.59
N ASN A 173 -1.02 11.86 3.81
CA ASN A 173 0.18 12.57 4.24
C ASN A 173 1.40 11.65 4.26
N TYR A 174 1.21 10.42 4.75
CA TYR A 174 2.29 9.44 4.80
C TYR A 174 2.79 9.09 3.40
N LEU A 175 1.90 8.77 2.46
CA LEU A 175 2.27 8.46 1.06
C LEU A 175 2.88 9.66 0.31
N LYS A 176 2.62 10.90 0.74
CA LYS A 176 3.27 12.10 0.18
C LYS A 176 4.69 12.31 0.71
N MET A 177 4.95 11.91 1.95
CA MET A 177 6.23 12.09 2.62
C MET A 177 7.18 10.91 2.41
N HIS A 178 6.62 9.71 2.20
CA HIS A 178 7.37 8.47 2.06
C HIS A 178 7.13 7.89 0.66
N ASN A 179 8.23 7.67 -0.06
CA ASN A 179 8.19 7.09 -1.39
C ASN A 179 8.15 5.56 -1.31
N GLY A 180 7.47 4.92 -2.25
CA GLY A 180 7.52 3.47 -2.41
C GLY A 180 8.88 3.00 -2.94
N ASN A 181 9.27 1.79 -2.56
CA ASN A 181 10.48 1.13 -3.02
C ASN A 181 10.16 0.13 -4.14
N TRP A 182 10.71 0.35 -5.33
CA TRP A 182 10.55 -0.60 -6.43
C TRP A 182 11.40 -1.86 -6.17
N LEU A 183 10.73 -2.96 -5.85
CA LEU A 183 11.36 -4.27 -5.69
C LEU A 183 11.65 -4.95 -7.04
N SER A 184 10.87 -4.57 -8.05
CA SER A 184 11.03 -5.00 -9.43
C SER A 184 10.29 -4.05 -10.36
N VAL A 185 10.86 -3.78 -11.53
CA VAL A 185 10.15 -3.13 -12.64
C VAL A 185 10.03 -4.14 -13.77
N ALA A 186 8.84 -4.26 -14.37
CA ALA A 186 8.64 -5.11 -15.53
C ALA A 186 9.55 -4.66 -16.68
N PRO A 187 9.99 -5.57 -17.57
CA PRO A 187 10.88 -5.20 -18.67
C PRO A 187 10.21 -4.31 -19.74
N VAL A 188 8.87 -4.29 -19.76
CA VAL A 188 8.04 -3.55 -20.72
C VAL A 188 6.85 -2.95 -19.99
N GLY A 189 6.33 -1.84 -20.52
CA GLY A 189 5.25 -1.08 -19.91
C GLY A 189 5.61 0.40 -19.77
N GLU A 190 4.62 1.21 -19.41
CA GLU A 190 4.77 2.64 -19.22
C GLU A 190 5.79 2.95 -18.11
N VAL A 191 5.75 2.20 -17.00
CA VAL A 191 6.73 2.36 -15.92
C VAL A 191 8.13 2.01 -16.40
N ALA A 192 8.27 0.92 -17.16
CA ALA A 192 9.56 0.50 -17.70
C ALA A 192 10.15 1.55 -18.65
N GLU A 193 9.33 2.13 -19.52
CA GLU A 193 9.72 3.20 -20.45
C GLU A 193 10.17 4.46 -19.70
N LEU A 194 9.43 4.85 -18.65
CA LEU A 194 9.80 5.96 -17.78
C LEU A 194 11.16 5.74 -17.11
N PHE A 195 11.41 4.56 -16.56
CA PHE A 195 12.71 4.19 -15.99
C PHE A 195 13.84 4.27 -17.02
N GLN A 196 13.63 3.70 -18.21
CA GLN A 196 14.63 3.71 -19.28
C GLN A 196 14.93 5.14 -19.76
N ALA A 197 13.89 5.97 -19.93
CA ALA A 197 14.05 7.36 -20.35
C ALA A 197 14.84 8.16 -19.30
N HIS A 198 14.51 7.99 -18.01
CA HIS A 198 15.19 8.64 -16.89
C HIS A 198 16.68 8.28 -16.82
N GLU A 199 17.02 7.00 -16.81
CA GLU A 199 18.42 6.55 -16.73
C GLU A 199 19.24 6.93 -17.97
N ARG A 200 18.62 6.90 -19.16
CA ARG A 200 19.27 7.40 -20.40
C ARG A 200 19.59 8.89 -20.30
N SER A 201 18.66 9.69 -19.77
CA SER A 201 18.86 11.14 -19.58
C SER A 201 20.03 11.42 -18.64
N ILE A 202 20.08 10.75 -17.49
CA ILE A 202 21.17 10.89 -16.51
C ILE A 202 22.51 10.45 -17.10
N THR A 203 22.54 9.29 -17.75
CA THR A 203 23.76 8.76 -18.37
C THR A 203 24.30 9.73 -19.42
N LYS A 204 23.42 10.29 -20.26
CA LYS A 204 23.81 11.29 -21.27
C LYS A 204 24.39 12.55 -20.62
N SER A 205 23.78 13.05 -19.55
CA SER A 205 24.28 14.21 -18.81
C SER A 205 25.66 13.95 -18.21
N LEU A 206 25.89 12.75 -17.65
CA LEU A 206 27.19 12.36 -17.11
C LEU A 206 28.27 12.30 -18.20
N ILE A 207 27.95 11.68 -19.34
CA ILE A 207 28.87 11.61 -20.49
C ILE A 207 29.21 13.01 -20.99
N GLN A 208 28.22 13.91 -21.13
CA GLN A 208 28.45 15.28 -21.57
C GLN A 208 29.27 16.11 -20.57
N GLY A 209 29.01 15.95 -19.26
CA GLY A 209 29.78 16.61 -18.20
C GLY A 209 31.23 16.12 -18.08
N VAL A 210 31.50 14.86 -18.41
CA VAL A 210 32.85 14.29 -18.45
C VAL A 210 33.60 14.71 -19.72
N LEU A 211 32.90 14.86 -20.85
CA LEU A 211 33.50 15.22 -22.13
C LEU A 211 33.74 16.73 -22.33
N CYS A 212 33.17 17.60 -21.49
CA CYS A 212 33.47 19.02 -21.44
C CYS A 212 34.17 19.39 -20.14
N PRO A 213 35.51 19.19 -20.01
CA PRO A 213 36.23 19.84 -18.93
C PRO A 213 36.06 21.35 -19.10
N SER A 214 35.62 22.02 -18.03
CA SER A 214 35.58 23.49 -17.94
C SER A 214 36.90 24.06 -18.47
N PRO A 215 36.87 25.12 -19.31
CA PRO A 215 38.10 25.71 -19.82
C PRO A 215 39.00 26.01 -18.64
N ARG A 216 40.20 25.42 -18.64
CA ARG A 216 41.24 25.76 -17.68
C ARG A 216 41.45 27.26 -17.81
N ASN A 217 41.25 28.00 -16.71
CA ASN A 217 41.71 29.37 -16.62
C ASN A 217 43.23 29.32 -16.81
N GLU A 218 43.69 29.65 -18.02
CA GLU A 218 45.08 29.96 -18.29
C GLU A 218 45.38 31.39 -17.80
N PRO A 219 46.63 31.65 -17.37
CA PRO A 219 46.98 32.59 -16.29
C PRO A 219 46.78 34.08 -16.61
#